data_AF-A0A534I8R1-F1
#
_entry.id   AF-A0A534I8R1-F1
#
_cell.length_a   1.000
_cell.length_b   1.000
_cell.length_c   1.000
_cell.angle_alpha   90.00
_cell.angle_beta   90.00
_cell.angle_gamma   90.00
#
_symmetry.space_group_name_H-M   'P 1'
#
loop_
_entity.id
_entity.type
_entity.pdbx_description
1 polymer ?
#
loop_
_entity_poly.entity_id
_entity_poly.type
_entity_poly.pdbx_seq_one_letter_code
_entity_poly.pdbx_strand_id
1 'polypeptide(L)'
;GRGFVDILTARYRERLSSETLMVNDIYLAVLYRPLAGLTAGLASRLLARTSSGSPERELRDALEACAKLGQMVRASLARYEPEALGAYRYGDTWCSSLLEYLALLINGEWRRVPLPAGPLNEALATTRLLFGAETIEYRLPDATRAGAMLGIKEYPTPSVVGMYNRLLSAPFPLLLTQSFSFLSRAAGQALLQRQFHRMANAGDFALVRTVGFRRRLERLIEPCSGVIRWAGGDARREP
;
A
#
# COMPACT_ATOMS: atom_id res chain seq x y z
N GLY A 1 38.52 22.73 25.32
CA GLY A 1 37.22 22.16 25.74
C GLY A 1 36.60 21.45 24.56
N ARG A 2 35.95 20.29 24.75
CA ARG A 2 35.27 19.60 23.63
C ARG A 2 34.19 20.51 23.05
N GLY A 3 34.07 20.55 21.72
CA GLY A 3 33.16 21.44 21.03
C GLY A 3 31.70 21.08 21.28
N PHE A 4 30.79 22.05 21.10
CA PHE A 4 29.34 21.82 21.22
C PHE A 4 28.85 20.65 20.35
N VAL A 5 29.42 20.50 19.14
CA VAL A 5 29.11 19.40 18.21
C VAL A 5 29.50 18.04 18.82
N ASP A 6 30.68 17.92 19.42
CA ASP A 6 31.14 16.66 20.04
C ASP A 6 30.24 16.24 21.21
N ILE A 7 29.79 17.21 22.00
CA ILE A 7 28.88 16.99 23.13
C ILE A 7 27.51 16.54 22.63
N LEU A 8 27.00 17.19 21.57
CA LEU A 8 25.72 16.85 20.96
C LEU A 8 25.75 15.46 20.31
N THR A 9 26.81 15.14 19.58
CA THR A 9 27.02 13.81 18.96
C THR A 9 27.16 12.72 20.02
N ALA A 10 27.90 12.96 21.11
CA ALA A 10 28.05 12.00 22.20
C ALA A 10 26.70 11.70 22.88
N ARG A 11 25.96 12.76 23.26
CA ARG A 11 24.61 12.64 23.86
C ARG A 11 23.60 11.98 22.92
N TYR A 12 23.67 12.28 21.63
CA TYR A 12 22.82 11.66 20.62
C TYR A 12 23.12 10.16 20.51
N ARG A 13 24.40 9.76 20.38
CA ARG A 13 24.80 8.34 20.33
C ARG A 13 24.44 7.57 21.60
N GLU A 14 24.63 8.18 22.76
CA GLU A 14 24.28 7.58 24.05
C GLU A 14 22.76 7.32 24.14
N ARG A 15 21.93 8.26 23.67
CA ARG A 15 20.48 8.07 23.59
C ARG A 15 20.07 7.02 22.54
N LEU A 16 20.70 7.04 21.36
CA LEU A 16 20.48 6.02 20.33
C LEU A 16 20.86 4.61 20.82
N SER A 17 21.84 4.49 21.72
CA SER A 17 22.25 3.19 22.26
C SER A 17 21.21 2.55 23.18
N SER A 18 20.29 3.36 23.73
CA SER A 18 19.23 2.91 24.65
C SER A 18 17.84 2.77 24.02
N GLU A 19 17.64 3.29 22.80
CA GLU A 19 16.32 3.34 22.15
C GLU A 19 16.31 2.46 20.89
N THR A 20 15.26 1.65 20.72
CA THR A 20 15.02 0.92 19.47
C THR A 20 14.58 1.89 18.39
N LEU A 21 15.45 2.22 17.46
CA LEU A 21 15.11 3.08 16.33
C LEU A 21 14.27 2.31 15.32
N MET A 22 13.16 2.93 14.93
CA MET A 22 12.29 2.43 13.88
C MET A 22 12.18 3.47 12.76
N VAL A 23 12.10 2.96 11.53
CA VAL A 23 11.94 3.78 10.32
C VAL A 23 10.63 3.36 9.66
N ASN A 24 9.88 4.35 9.19
CA ASN A 24 8.66 4.11 8.41
C ASN A 24 9.02 4.15 6.92
N ASP A 25 9.10 2.99 6.29
CA ASP A 25 9.26 2.87 4.85
C ASP A 25 7.88 2.84 4.17
N ILE A 26 7.65 3.75 3.21
CA ILE A 26 6.37 3.89 2.52
C ILE A 26 6.48 3.30 1.11
N TYR A 27 5.70 2.26 0.87
CA TYR A 27 5.60 1.62 -0.44
C TYR A 27 4.30 1.99 -1.12
N LEU A 28 4.38 2.35 -2.41
CA LEU A 28 3.21 2.65 -3.24
C LEU A 28 3.13 1.65 -4.40
N ALA A 29 2.03 0.92 -4.47
CA ALA A 29 1.72 0.04 -5.59
C ALA A 29 0.52 0.58 -6.37
N VAL A 30 0.68 0.69 -7.69
CA VAL A 30 -0.40 1.12 -8.60
C VAL A 30 -0.86 -0.08 -9.41
N LEU A 31 -2.13 -0.46 -9.21
CA LEU A 31 -2.73 -1.58 -9.92
C LEU A 31 -3.44 -1.10 -11.19
N TYR A 32 -2.85 -1.39 -12.34
CA TYR A 32 -3.48 -1.14 -13.63
C TYR A 32 -4.56 -2.20 -13.92
N ARG A 33 -5.79 -1.74 -14.19
CA ARG A 33 -6.93 -2.59 -14.56
C ARG A 33 -7.55 -2.07 -15.85
N PRO A 34 -7.20 -2.60 -17.04
CA PRO A 34 -7.68 -2.09 -18.32
C PRO A 34 -9.21 -2.17 -18.49
N LEU A 35 -9.88 -3.08 -17.76
CA LEU A 35 -11.33 -3.27 -17.82
C LEU A 35 -11.95 -3.10 -16.42
N ALA A 36 -11.87 -1.91 -15.83
CA ALA A 36 -12.55 -1.64 -14.57
C ALA A 36 -13.99 -1.14 -14.81
N GLY A 37 -15.00 -2.02 -14.61
CA GLY A 37 -16.43 -1.67 -14.69
C GLY A 37 -17.38 -2.88 -14.58
N LEU A 38 -18.65 -2.68 -14.24
CA LEU A 38 -19.67 -3.75 -14.15
C LEU A 38 -19.93 -4.47 -15.49
N THR A 39 -19.61 -3.83 -16.61
CA THR A 39 -19.66 -4.39 -17.95
C THR A 39 -18.36 -5.13 -18.32
N ALA A 40 -17.31 -5.02 -17.52
CA ALA A 40 -16.01 -5.63 -17.80
C ALA A 40 -16.07 -7.15 -17.86
N GLY A 41 -16.87 -7.82 -17.04
CA GLY A 41 -16.94 -9.29 -17.07
C GLY A 41 -17.59 -9.86 -18.34
N LEU A 42 -18.54 -9.13 -18.93
CA LEU A 42 -19.23 -9.52 -20.16
C LEU A 42 -18.49 -9.02 -21.41
N ALA A 43 -18.01 -7.78 -21.37
CA ALA A 43 -17.20 -7.20 -22.42
C ALA A 43 -15.82 -7.88 -22.52
N SER A 44 -15.21 -8.31 -21.40
CA SER A 44 -13.96 -9.11 -21.39
C SER A 44 -14.14 -10.45 -22.09
N ARG A 45 -15.27 -11.15 -21.90
CA ARG A 45 -15.53 -12.43 -22.58
C ARG A 45 -15.86 -12.26 -24.06
N LEU A 46 -16.46 -11.13 -24.45
CA LEU A 46 -16.71 -10.79 -25.85
C LEU A 46 -15.43 -10.30 -26.54
N LEU A 47 -14.65 -9.43 -25.90
CA LEU A 47 -13.34 -8.99 -26.38
C LEU A 47 -12.33 -10.13 -26.42
N ALA A 48 -12.30 -11.04 -25.46
CA ALA A 48 -11.45 -12.24 -25.55
C ALA A 48 -11.87 -13.19 -26.70
N ARG A 49 -13.07 -13.01 -27.26
CA ARG A 49 -13.57 -13.73 -28.45
C ARG A 49 -13.40 -12.94 -29.74
N THR A 50 -13.14 -11.63 -29.67
CA THR A 50 -12.97 -10.74 -30.83
C THR A 50 -11.59 -10.08 -30.91
N SER A 51 -10.73 -10.22 -29.90
CA SER A 51 -9.33 -9.83 -29.94
C SER A 51 -8.59 -10.92 -30.72
N SER A 52 -8.56 -10.73 -32.03
CA SER A 52 -7.58 -11.30 -32.94
C SER A 52 -6.17 -10.71 -32.70
N GLY A 53 -5.87 -10.23 -31.49
CA GLY A 53 -4.58 -9.72 -31.07
C GLY A 53 -3.77 -10.83 -30.42
N SER A 54 -2.50 -10.99 -30.81
CA SER A 54 -1.58 -11.87 -30.09
C SER A 54 -1.54 -11.47 -28.60
N PRO A 55 -1.62 -12.41 -27.64
CA PRO A 55 -1.46 -12.14 -26.20
C PRO A 55 -0.22 -11.30 -25.86
N GLU A 56 0.83 -11.39 -26.68
CA GLU A 56 2.04 -10.59 -26.55
C GLU A 56 1.81 -9.09 -26.78
N ARG A 57 0.88 -8.73 -27.69
CA ARG A 57 0.50 -7.33 -27.95
C ARG A 57 -0.26 -6.77 -26.75
N GLU A 58 -1.25 -7.52 -26.24
CA GLU A 58 -2.00 -7.11 -25.05
C GLU A 58 -1.10 -6.92 -23.83
N LEU A 59 -0.13 -7.83 -23.63
CA LEU A 59 0.88 -7.70 -22.58
C LEU A 59 1.76 -6.45 -22.79
N ARG A 60 2.22 -6.21 -24.01
CA ARG A 60 3.04 -5.03 -24.34
C ARG A 60 2.28 -3.73 -24.07
N ASP A 61 1.04 -3.64 -24.52
CA ASP A 61 0.19 -2.47 -24.30
C ASP A 61 -0.06 -2.22 -22.81
N ALA A 62 -0.28 -3.29 -22.04
CA ALA A 62 -0.42 -3.20 -20.58
C ALA A 62 0.88 -2.73 -19.90
N LEU A 63 2.04 -3.23 -20.31
CA LEU A 63 3.34 -2.80 -19.79
C LEU A 63 3.61 -1.33 -20.13
N GLU A 64 3.28 -0.88 -21.34
CA GLU A 64 3.40 0.52 -21.74
C GLU A 64 2.48 1.43 -20.91
N ALA A 65 1.23 1.01 -20.68
CA ALA A 65 0.30 1.73 -19.81
C ALA A 65 0.83 1.83 -18.37
N CYS A 66 1.34 0.72 -17.82
CA CYS A 66 1.98 0.71 -16.49
C CYS A 66 3.20 1.64 -16.42
N ALA A 67 4.04 1.67 -17.46
CA ALA A 67 5.21 2.56 -17.51
C ALA A 67 4.79 4.04 -17.52
N LYS A 68 3.79 4.41 -18.33
CA LYS A 68 3.22 5.77 -18.37
C LYS A 68 2.63 6.17 -17.02
N LEU A 69 1.85 5.30 -16.39
CA LEU A 69 1.29 5.54 -15.05
C LEU A 69 2.39 5.69 -14.00
N GLY A 70 3.42 4.85 -14.05
CA GLY A 70 4.59 4.95 -13.16
C GLY A 70 5.31 6.29 -13.30
N GLN A 71 5.52 6.77 -14.53
CA GLN A 71 6.12 8.10 -14.77
C GLN A 71 5.26 9.23 -14.20
N MET A 72 3.94 9.19 -14.43
CA MET A 72 3.01 10.19 -13.91
C MET A 72 3.01 10.24 -12.38
N VAL A 73 3.05 9.08 -11.72
CA VAL A 73 3.08 8.97 -10.26
C VAL A 73 4.42 9.46 -9.70
N ARG A 74 5.54 9.11 -10.34
CA ARG A 74 6.85 9.63 -9.92
C ARG A 74 6.95 11.14 -10.06
N ALA A 75 6.41 11.70 -11.14
CA ALA A 75 6.38 13.15 -11.35
C ALA A 75 5.51 13.85 -10.31
N SER A 76 4.32 13.32 -9.99
CA SER A 76 3.43 13.91 -8.98
C SER A 76 4.00 13.83 -7.56
N LEU A 77 4.83 12.82 -7.30
CA LEU A 77 5.50 12.61 -6.01
C LEU A 77 6.93 13.12 -5.97
N ALA A 78 7.42 13.87 -6.97
CA ALA A 78 8.84 14.24 -7.09
C ALA A 78 9.45 14.88 -5.83
N ARG A 79 8.66 15.65 -5.06
CA ARG A 79 9.08 16.26 -3.78
C ARG A 79 9.47 15.24 -2.71
N TYR A 80 8.97 14.01 -2.82
CA TYR A 80 9.24 12.90 -1.91
C TYR A 80 10.34 11.97 -2.41
N GLU A 81 11.01 12.33 -3.52
CA GLU A 81 12.11 11.56 -4.10
C GLU A 81 11.78 10.06 -4.30
N PRO A 82 10.68 9.74 -5.03
CA PRO A 82 10.20 8.37 -5.11
C PRO A 82 11.18 7.48 -5.89
N GLU A 83 11.56 6.37 -5.26
CA GLU A 83 12.38 5.34 -5.87
C GLU A 83 11.52 4.24 -6.51
N ALA A 84 11.79 3.93 -7.77
CA ALA A 84 11.15 2.80 -8.44
C ALA A 84 11.86 1.51 -8.05
N LEU A 85 11.15 0.58 -7.41
CA LEU A 85 11.72 -0.72 -7.07
C LEU A 85 12.02 -1.53 -8.34
N GLY A 86 13.18 -2.19 -8.36
CA GLY A 86 13.67 -2.91 -9.52
C GLY A 86 14.98 -3.65 -9.26
N ALA A 87 15.55 -4.18 -10.34
CA ALA A 87 16.85 -4.82 -10.27
C ALA A 87 17.98 -3.78 -10.14
N TYR A 88 18.95 -4.06 -9.29
CA TYR A 88 20.12 -3.21 -9.08
C TYR A 88 21.36 -4.06 -8.87
N ARG A 89 22.55 -3.47 -9.04
CA ARG A 89 23.83 -4.17 -8.87
C ARG A 89 24.42 -3.86 -7.50
N TYR A 90 24.81 -4.90 -6.77
CA TYR A 90 25.53 -4.81 -5.51
C TYR A 90 26.84 -5.62 -5.62
N GLY A 91 27.95 -4.91 -5.80
CA GLY A 91 29.23 -5.53 -6.18
C GLY A 91 29.10 -6.29 -7.50
N ASP A 92 29.36 -7.60 -7.47
CA ASP A 92 29.23 -8.49 -8.64
C ASP A 92 27.91 -9.24 -8.72
N THR A 93 26.97 -8.98 -7.80
CA THR A 93 25.68 -9.66 -7.75
C THR A 93 24.54 -8.72 -8.17
N TRP A 94 23.61 -9.23 -8.97
CA TRP A 94 22.33 -8.56 -9.21
C TRP A 94 21.36 -8.86 -8.08
N CYS A 95 20.80 -7.81 -7.50
CA CYS A 95 19.77 -7.86 -6.48
C CYS A 95 18.48 -7.20 -7.00
N SER A 96 17.39 -7.32 -6.24
CA SER A 96 16.13 -6.68 -6.60
C SER A 96 15.43 -6.09 -5.38
N SER A 97 15.29 -4.77 -5.36
CA SER A 97 14.60 -4.07 -4.28
C SER A 97 13.10 -4.40 -4.21
N LEU A 98 12.51 -4.84 -5.33
CA LEU A 98 11.16 -5.41 -5.33
C LEU A 98 11.10 -6.74 -4.57
N LEU A 99 12.08 -7.62 -4.79
CA LEU A 99 12.15 -8.90 -4.09
C LEU A 99 12.48 -8.70 -2.60
N GLU A 100 13.27 -7.69 -2.25
CA GLU A 100 13.52 -7.31 -0.86
C GLU A 100 12.26 -6.86 -0.14
N TYR A 101 11.43 -6.03 -0.80
CA TYR A 101 10.12 -5.65 -0.28
C TYR A 101 9.21 -6.87 -0.06
N LEU A 102 9.11 -7.76 -1.04
CA LEU A 102 8.30 -8.99 -0.89
C LEU A 102 8.84 -9.91 0.20
N ALA A 103 10.16 -10.07 0.29
CA ALA A 103 10.82 -10.85 1.33
C ALA A 103 10.59 -10.25 2.72
N LEU A 104 10.59 -8.92 2.86
CA LEU A 104 10.25 -8.25 4.13
C LEU A 104 8.84 -8.62 4.59
N LEU A 105 7.86 -8.62 3.69
CA LEU A 105 6.48 -8.98 4.04
C LEU A 105 6.35 -10.45 4.46
N ILE A 106 7.02 -11.35 3.74
CA ILE A 106 6.95 -12.80 3.97
C ILE A 106 7.74 -13.20 5.21
N ASN A 107 8.93 -12.65 5.40
CA ASN A 107 9.87 -13.10 6.42
C ASN A 107 9.85 -12.26 7.70
N GLY A 108 9.27 -11.06 7.64
CA GLY A 108 9.20 -10.12 8.77
C GLY A 108 10.49 -9.36 9.03
N GLU A 109 11.49 -9.53 8.16
CA GLU A 109 12.80 -8.87 8.25
C GLU A 109 13.29 -8.48 6.88
N TRP A 110 13.88 -7.28 6.81
CA TRP A 110 14.52 -6.83 5.59
C TRP A 110 15.86 -7.52 5.44
N ARG A 111 16.11 -8.01 4.22
CA ARG A 111 17.41 -8.50 3.79
C ARG A 111 17.59 -8.19 2.32
N ARG A 112 18.84 -8.03 1.90
CA ARG A 112 19.19 -7.97 0.48
C ARG A 112 18.83 -9.30 -0.20
N VAL A 113 18.20 -9.22 -1.37
CA VAL A 113 17.75 -10.40 -2.13
C VAL A 113 18.44 -10.44 -3.50
N PRO A 114 19.38 -11.38 -3.73
CA PRO A 114 19.93 -11.60 -5.06
C PRO A 114 18.84 -12.09 -6.01
N LEU A 115 18.94 -11.75 -7.29
CA LEU A 115 18.04 -12.31 -8.31
C LEU A 115 18.22 -13.84 -8.36
N PRO A 116 17.20 -14.62 -8.00
CA PRO A 116 17.31 -16.06 -8.02
C PRO A 116 17.28 -16.57 -9.47
N ALA A 117 18.02 -17.63 -9.73
CA ALA A 117 17.95 -18.35 -11.01
C ALA A 117 16.71 -19.26 -11.12
N GLY A 118 16.03 -19.50 -10.00
CA GLY A 118 14.86 -20.38 -9.87
C GLY A 118 13.55 -19.64 -9.58
N PRO A 119 12.47 -20.39 -9.31
CA PRO A 119 11.16 -19.82 -9.11
C PRO A 119 11.08 -19.05 -7.77
N LEU A 120 10.42 -17.89 -7.80
CA LEU A 120 10.42 -16.96 -6.66
C LEU A 120 9.76 -17.51 -5.40
N ASN A 121 8.74 -18.36 -5.55
CA ASN A 121 8.04 -19.00 -4.43
C ASN A 121 8.93 -19.96 -3.63
N GLU A 122 9.98 -20.50 -4.24
CA GLU A 122 10.95 -21.37 -3.56
C GLU A 122 12.13 -20.58 -2.97
N ALA A 123 12.43 -19.41 -3.55
CA ALA A 123 13.59 -18.60 -3.16
C ALA A 123 13.31 -17.58 -2.04
N LEU A 124 12.09 -17.05 -1.96
CA LEU A 124 11.80 -15.90 -1.07
C LEU A 124 11.47 -16.27 0.37
N ALA A 125 10.80 -17.39 0.60
CA ALA A 125 10.34 -17.77 1.93
C ALA A 125 11.47 -18.44 2.73
N THR A 126 12.00 -17.73 3.71
CA THR A 126 13.02 -18.25 4.64
C THR A 126 12.48 -18.44 6.07
N THR A 127 11.29 -17.91 6.34
CA THR A 127 10.60 -17.96 7.63
C THR A 127 9.33 -18.79 7.50
N ARG A 128 8.99 -19.57 8.53
CA ARG A 128 7.71 -20.28 8.57
C ARG A 128 6.63 -19.39 9.18
N LEU A 129 5.58 -19.13 8.41
CA LEU A 129 4.39 -18.39 8.84
C LEU A 129 3.31 -19.35 9.35
N LEU A 130 2.71 -19.02 10.49
CA LEU A 130 1.50 -19.67 10.98
C LEU A 130 0.40 -18.61 11.15
N PHE A 131 -0.80 -18.92 10.67
CA PHE A 131 -1.94 -18.02 10.71
C PHE A 131 -3.00 -18.55 11.68
N GLY A 132 -3.39 -17.70 12.64
CA GLY A 132 -4.59 -17.86 13.45
C GLY A 132 -5.77 -17.06 12.87
N ALA A 133 -6.85 -16.91 13.65
CA ALA A 133 -8.01 -16.14 13.23
C ALA A 133 -7.71 -14.64 13.04
N GLU A 134 -6.96 -14.06 13.99
CA GLU A 134 -6.55 -12.64 14.00
C GLU A 134 -5.08 -12.47 14.41
N THR A 135 -4.32 -13.57 14.36
CA THR A 135 -2.92 -13.61 14.79
C THR A 135 -2.04 -14.21 13.71
N ILE A 136 -0.77 -13.80 13.70
CA ILE A 136 0.27 -14.36 12.84
C ILE A 136 1.49 -14.68 13.69
N GLU A 137 2.11 -15.83 13.45
CA GLU A 137 3.36 -16.23 14.08
C GLU A 137 4.43 -16.40 12.99
N TYR A 138 5.53 -15.67 13.15
CA TYR A 138 6.75 -15.83 12.37
C TYR A 138 7.72 -16.70 13.17
N ARG A 139 8.05 -17.89 12.66
CA ARG A 139 9.12 -18.73 13.21
C ARG A 139 10.38 -18.52 12.39
N LEU A 140 11.20 -17.58 12.85
CA LEU A 140 12.52 -17.30 12.30
C LEU A 140 13.51 -18.37 12.81
N PRO A 141 14.70 -18.49 12.18
CA PRO A 141 15.73 -19.43 12.63
C PRO A 141 16.20 -19.22 14.07
N ASP A 142 16.18 -17.97 14.56
CA ASP A 142 16.73 -17.55 15.85
C ASP A 142 15.65 -17.07 16.84
N ALA A 143 14.43 -16.78 16.38
CA ALA A 143 13.37 -16.23 17.20
C ALA A 143 11.96 -16.59 16.71
N THR A 144 11.00 -16.55 17.62
CA THR A 144 9.58 -16.57 17.30
C THR A 144 8.98 -15.20 17.55
N ARG A 145 8.28 -14.63 16.56
CA ARG A 145 7.56 -13.36 16.68
C ARG A 145 6.07 -13.58 16.48
N ALA A 146 5.26 -13.05 17.38
CA ALA A 146 3.81 -13.04 17.24
C ALA A 146 3.33 -11.64 16.86
N GLY A 147 2.33 -11.58 16.00
CA GLY A 147 1.64 -10.36 15.59
C GLY A 147 0.13 -10.54 15.62
N ALA A 148 -0.58 -9.42 15.64
CA ALA A 148 -2.03 -9.37 15.52
C ALA A 148 -2.42 -8.67 14.22
N MET A 149 -3.52 -9.09 13.62
CA MET A 149 -4.09 -8.47 12.43
C MET A 149 -5.33 -7.66 12.82
N LEU A 150 -5.36 -6.40 12.41
CA LEU A 150 -6.50 -5.51 12.62
C LEU A 150 -7.03 -4.99 11.28
N GLY A 151 -8.28 -5.31 10.98
CA GLY A 151 -8.99 -4.79 9.81
C GLY A 151 -9.89 -3.61 10.15
N ILE A 152 -9.54 -2.41 9.67
CA ILE A 152 -10.40 -1.24 9.78
C ILE A 152 -11.17 -1.09 8.46
N LYS A 153 -12.50 -1.22 8.50
CA LYS A 153 -13.35 -1.16 7.29
C LYS A 153 -13.63 0.26 6.81
N GLU A 154 -13.71 1.22 7.73
CA GLU A 154 -14.12 2.58 7.43
C GLU A 154 -13.22 3.58 8.16
N TYR A 155 -12.92 4.69 7.48
CA TYR A 155 -12.23 5.81 8.10
C TYR A 155 -13.20 6.55 9.04
N PRO A 156 -12.72 7.03 10.20
CA PRO A 156 -13.52 7.90 11.04
C PRO A 156 -13.91 9.16 10.25
N THR A 157 -15.13 9.65 10.48
CA THR A 157 -15.61 10.92 9.91
C THR A 157 -15.61 11.98 11.00
N PRO A 158 -14.83 13.07 10.88
CA PRO A 158 -13.97 13.43 9.76
C PRO A 158 -12.62 12.68 9.74
N SER A 159 -12.08 12.46 8.54
CA SER A 159 -10.71 12.01 8.35
C SER A 159 -9.76 13.20 8.37
N VAL A 160 -8.74 13.15 9.22
CA VAL A 160 -7.74 14.21 9.37
C VAL A 160 -6.33 13.70 9.05
N VAL A 161 -5.47 14.59 8.56
CA VAL A 161 -4.05 14.30 8.34
C VAL A 161 -3.40 13.92 9.67
N GLY A 162 -2.55 12.89 9.65
CA GLY A 162 -1.81 12.45 10.84
C GLY A 162 -2.62 11.58 11.81
N MET A 163 -3.82 11.13 11.46
CA MET A 163 -4.63 10.25 12.32
C MET A 163 -3.90 8.98 12.77
N TYR A 164 -2.93 8.50 11.96
CA TYR A 164 -2.13 7.32 12.26
C TYR A 164 -0.76 7.64 12.88
N ASN A 165 -0.44 8.90 13.21
CA ASN A 165 0.89 9.27 13.70
C ASN A 165 1.29 8.49 14.96
N ARG A 166 0.35 8.24 15.89
CA ARG A 166 0.62 7.42 17.07
C ARG A 166 0.93 5.97 16.73
N LEU A 167 0.25 5.43 15.71
CA LEU A 167 0.47 4.06 15.26
C LEU A 167 1.81 3.95 14.51
N LEU A 168 2.13 4.91 13.64
CA LEU A 168 3.41 5.01 12.93
C LEU A 168 4.60 5.34 13.85
N SER A 169 4.35 5.77 15.09
CA SER A 169 5.38 6.00 16.11
C SER A 169 5.38 4.93 17.20
N ALA A 170 4.64 3.85 17.00
CA ALA A 170 4.56 2.78 17.99
C ALA A 170 5.92 2.05 18.10
N PRO A 171 6.33 1.62 19.31
CA PRO A 171 7.65 1.03 19.54
C PRO A 171 7.69 -0.47 19.15
N PHE A 172 7.05 -0.85 18.04
CA PHE A 172 7.03 -2.21 17.53
C PHE A 172 6.87 -2.26 16.00
N PRO A 173 7.33 -3.33 15.32
CA PRO A 173 7.19 -3.45 13.88
C PRO A 173 5.71 -3.46 13.47
N LEU A 174 5.36 -2.62 12.49
CA LEU A 174 3.99 -2.43 12.04
C LEU A 174 3.94 -2.52 10.52
N LEU A 175 3.00 -3.32 10.01
CA LEU A 175 2.60 -3.30 8.60
C LEU A 175 1.22 -2.65 8.48
N LEU A 176 1.19 -1.41 7.98
CA LEU A 176 -0.05 -0.68 7.71
C LEU A 176 -0.35 -0.70 6.22
N THR A 177 -1.35 -1.49 5.82
CA THR A 177 -1.79 -1.56 4.42
C THR A 177 -3.06 -0.74 4.21
N GLN A 178 -3.02 0.17 3.26
CA GLN A 178 -4.18 0.94 2.81
C GLN A 178 -4.38 0.73 1.31
N SER A 179 -5.61 0.39 0.92
CA SER A 179 -5.97 0.22 -0.48
C SER A 179 -7.23 0.99 -0.80
N PHE A 180 -7.23 1.74 -1.90
CA PHE A 180 -8.41 2.42 -2.40
C PHE A 180 -8.54 2.20 -3.90
N SER A 181 -9.77 2.28 -4.39
CA SER A 181 -10.07 2.27 -5.83
C SER A 181 -10.78 3.56 -6.17
N PHE A 182 -10.27 4.26 -7.16
CA PHE A 182 -10.97 5.41 -7.71
C PHE A 182 -12.17 4.93 -8.53
N LEU A 183 -13.29 5.62 -8.36
CA LEU A 183 -14.52 5.40 -9.12
C LEU A 183 -14.88 6.70 -9.80
N SER A 184 -15.38 6.61 -11.04
CA SER A 184 -16.00 7.76 -11.67
C SER A 184 -17.25 8.15 -10.88
N ARG A 185 -17.64 9.43 -10.96
CA ARG A 185 -18.86 9.93 -10.32
C ARG A 185 -20.09 9.09 -10.68
N ALA A 186 -20.26 8.76 -11.96
CA ALA A 186 -21.36 7.93 -12.43
C ALA A 186 -21.34 6.51 -11.83
N ALA A 187 -20.17 5.87 -11.77
CA ALA A 187 -20.03 4.55 -11.16
C ALA A 187 -20.29 4.59 -9.65
N GLY A 188 -19.79 5.60 -8.94
CA GLY A 188 -20.06 5.82 -7.52
C GLY A 188 -21.55 6.01 -7.23
N GLN A 189 -22.23 6.87 -8.01
CA GLN A 189 -23.68 7.08 -7.90
C GLN A 189 -24.47 5.79 -8.13
N ALA A 190 -24.13 5.03 -9.18
CA ALA A 190 -24.80 3.76 -9.46
C ALA A 190 -24.62 2.73 -8.33
N LEU A 191 -23.44 2.66 -7.71
CA LEU A 191 -23.19 1.79 -6.56
C LEU A 191 -24.02 2.20 -5.35
N LEU A 192 -24.04 3.49 -5.03
CA LEU A 192 -24.79 4.03 -3.90
C LEU A 192 -26.30 3.84 -4.08
N GLN A 193 -26.83 4.06 -5.29
CA GLN A 193 -28.23 3.77 -5.62
C GLN A 193 -28.56 2.29 -5.46
N ARG A 194 -27.69 1.39 -5.94
CA ARG A 194 -27.90 -0.06 -5.76
C ARG A 194 -27.89 -0.46 -4.30
N GLN A 195 -26.97 0.09 -3.50
CA GLN A 195 -26.92 -0.18 -2.06
C GLN A 195 -28.18 0.34 -1.36
N PHE A 196 -28.64 1.54 -1.72
CA PHE A 196 -29.92 2.08 -1.27
C PHE A 196 -31.09 1.15 -1.60
N HIS A 197 -31.20 0.68 -2.85
CA HIS A 197 -32.27 -0.23 -3.25
C HIS A 197 -32.20 -1.58 -2.52
N ARG A 198 -31.01 -2.10 -2.22
CA ARG A 198 -30.85 -3.31 -1.39
C ARG A 198 -31.35 -3.09 0.04
N MET A 199 -31.00 -1.96 0.65
CA MET A 199 -31.47 -1.62 2.01
C MET A 199 -32.99 -1.42 2.05
N ALA A 200 -33.55 -0.73 1.06
CA ALA A 200 -34.99 -0.57 0.91
C ALA A 200 -35.69 -1.92 0.77
N ASN A 201 -35.22 -2.79 -0.12
CA ASN A 201 -35.83 -4.11 -0.34
C ASN A 201 -35.68 -5.06 0.86
N ALA A 202 -34.67 -4.87 1.71
CA ALA A 202 -34.49 -5.63 2.95
C ALA A 202 -35.44 -5.20 4.09
N GLY A 203 -36.35 -4.24 3.84
CA GLY A 203 -37.34 -3.78 4.82
C GLY A 203 -36.83 -2.71 5.79
N ASP A 204 -35.60 -2.22 5.60
CA ASP A 204 -34.94 -1.26 6.49
C ASP A 204 -35.35 0.20 6.19
N PHE A 205 -36.65 0.41 5.94
CA PHE A 205 -37.21 1.68 5.44
C PHE A 205 -37.21 2.80 6.49
N ALA A 206 -37.20 2.47 7.78
CA ALA A 206 -37.25 3.45 8.87
C ALA A 206 -35.93 4.26 8.97
N LEU A 207 -34.78 3.59 8.88
CA LEU A 207 -33.43 4.20 8.94
C LEU A 207 -33.11 5.07 7.71
N VAL A 208 -33.55 4.63 6.53
CA VAL A 208 -33.29 5.33 5.27
C VAL A 208 -33.98 6.71 5.21
N ARG A 209 -35.16 6.85 5.83
CA ARG A 209 -35.94 8.09 5.83
C ARG A 209 -35.56 9.04 6.97
N THR A 210 -35.23 8.53 8.15
CA THR A 210 -34.91 9.37 9.33
C THR A 210 -33.49 9.94 9.33
N VAL A 211 -32.50 9.26 8.74
CA VAL A 211 -31.08 9.67 8.83
C VAL A 211 -30.67 10.68 7.74
N GLY A 212 -31.58 11.09 6.86
CA GLY A 212 -31.26 12.07 5.80
C GLY A 212 -30.28 11.56 4.75
N PHE A 213 -30.23 10.23 4.56
CA PHE A 213 -29.24 9.53 3.73
C PHE A 213 -29.19 10.06 2.28
N ARG A 214 -30.35 10.40 1.69
CA ARG A 214 -30.44 11.00 0.34
C ARG A 214 -29.72 12.35 0.23
N ARG A 215 -29.91 13.22 1.22
CA ARG A 215 -29.28 14.56 1.28
C ARG A 215 -27.77 14.45 1.56
N ARG A 216 -27.35 13.39 2.27
CA ARG A 216 -25.93 13.09 2.54
C ARG A 216 -25.21 12.51 1.31
N LEU A 217 -25.90 11.69 0.50
CA LEU A 217 -25.41 11.22 -0.80
C LEU A 217 -25.14 12.39 -1.75
N GLU A 218 -26.05 13.37 -1.81
CA GLU A 218 -25.87 14.59 -2.61
C GLU A 218 -24.64 15.40 -2.20
N ARG A 219 -24.33 15.49 -0.89
CA ARG A 219 -23.11 16.15 -0.38
C ARG A 219 -21.82 15.37 -0.66
N LEU A 220 -21.85 14.03 -0.58
CA LEU A 220 -20.69 13.17 -0.92
C LEU A 220 -20.32 13.21 -2.41
N ILE A 221 -21.20 13.76 -3.26
CA ILE A 221 -20.97 13.96 -4.69
C ILE A 221 -20.24 15.29 -4.98
N GLU A 222 -20.11 16.18 -3.99
CA GLU A 222 -19.24 17.35 -4.10
C GLU A 222 -17.77 16.92 -4.19
N PRO A 223 -16.95 17.55 -5.05
CA PRO A 223 -15.57 17.13 -5.25
C PRO A 223 -14.77 17.24 -3.94
N CYS A 224 -14.22 16.12 -3.47
CA CYS A 224 -13.24 16.10 -2.40
C CYS A 224 -11.98 16.85 -2.87
N SER A 225 -11.85 18.12 -2.49
CA SER A 225 -10.62 18.90 -2.67
C SER A 225 -9.67 18.62 -1.51
N GLY A 226 -8.97 17.48 -1.57
CA GLY A 226 -7.94 17.13 -0.59
C GLY A 226 -6.56 17.61 -1.07
N VAL A 227 -5.97 18.60 -0.39
CA VAL A 227 -4.54 18.91 -0.55
C VAL A 227 -3.75 18.04 0.43
N ILE A 228 -3.04 17.02 -0.07
CA ILE A 228 -2.14 16.20 0.74
C ILE A 228 -0.88 17.03 1.03
N ARG A 229 -0.73 17.53 2.25
CA ARG A 229 0.51 18.13 2.76
C ARG A 229 1.12 17.19 3.78
N TRP A 230 2.30 16.67 3.48
CA TRP A 230 3.10 15.89 4.42
C TRP A 230 4.19 16.77 5.04
N ALA A 231 4.43 16.59 6.35
CA ALA A 231 5.54 17.17 7.06
C ALA A 231 6.53 16.03 7.32
N GLY A 232 7.63 16.02 6.55
CA GLY A 232 8.67 14.99 6.61
C GLY A 232 9.91 15.44 7.37
N GLY A 233 10.41 14.58 8.25
CA GLY A 233 11.77 14.65 8.78
C GLY A 233 12.68 13.68 8.04
N ASP A 234 13.90 14.14 7.74
CA ASP A 234 14.95 13.37 7.07
C ASP A 234 15.49 12.24 7.96
N ALA A 235 15.38 11.01 7.46
CA ALA A 235 16.20 9.89 7.89
C ALA A 235 16.52 9.04 6.65
N ARG A 236 17.52 9.46 5.86
CA ARG A 236 18.05 8.66 4.76
C ARG A 236 18.89 7.51 5.31
N ARG A 237 18.77 6.32 4.70
CA ARG A 237 19.83 5.31 4.71
C ARG A 237 20.73 5.60 3.50
N GLU A 238 22.01 5.81 3.74
CA GLU A 238 23.02 5.76 2.69
C GLU A 238 23.20 4.31 2.20
N PRO A 239 23.60 4.11 0.93
CA PRO A 239 23.68 2.79 0.27
C PRO A 239 24.62 1.78 0.94
#